data_AF-A0A0R1N5Y7-F1
#
_entry.id   AF-A0A0R1N5Y7-F1
#
_cell.length_a   1.000
_cell.length_b   1.000
_cell.length_c   1.000
_cell.angle_alpha   90.00
_cell.angle_beta   90.00
_cell.angle_gamma   90.00
#
_symmetry.space_group_name_H-M   'P 1'
#
loop_
_entity.id
_entity.type
_entity.pdbx_description
1 polymer ?
#
loop_
_entity_poly.entity_id
_entity_poly.type
_entity_poly.pdbx_seq_one_letter_code
_entity_poly.pdbx_strand_id
1 'polypeptide(L)'
;MSTAALMAASIQMDQLALRYERAFFDLHTCVPLADNPVQADRMWQSIDQTREKLTALEKEKEQLLTDLTHYFQQPPTDFSAAQHAVLATAVQNALPASSLPRQMIELVGARLNWRNGDSAPLDVINQLAKGIGLSLPTQLRALAALLGSSTLAADPVYFQARSQPFESGGLIHQRSFLFAAIDAQYKKANYNQLTPEAFWQWLLWATSGIYGIPVKVYSARALIPEAAATGLSADAVVLFPPQAAPEAYFLFKGTENVQHDDEPVHLATALAHPLAAMDSNFVEAYRDWRYNVQAVLLGEDSSDSQIDMAQRFITQVAAQLPDETRRFGIGHSLGGHLVQSLQLIYHSFTAGYTLNPAPVQLRQVQQIAPDRFTPAEWDQLFAATSRGIANATDEPLLARTLQDPALAMTNEGFAQDFTRLFYRLRFNVYVGTYYAVRRPQYQYPFITHIDDYLSPAEIQFAANTLGNFFKKTASDQDNQSLSWQIVNYMREWSETTHLPASKRLKYRRDYIRYLEATGWLSTEPQMSRRALPSWLTSRLSDSRLQMFRRIRFDMLELAVFFHIIDGIKFFFLDE
;
A
#
# COMPACT_ATOMS: atom_id res chain seq x y z
N MET A 1 18.26 7.18 -32.24
CA MET A 1 16.84 7.08 -31.88
C MET A 1 16.23 8.46 -32.05
N SER A 2 14.98 8.59 -32.50
CA SER A 2 14.25 9.88 -32.47
C SER A 2 13.62 10.13 -31.09
N THR A 3 13.13 11.34 -30.83
CA THR A 3 12.32 11.66 -29.63
C THR A 3 11.13 10.70 -29.46
N ALA A 4 10.45 10.34 -30.54
CA ALA A 4 9.39 9.34 -30.52
C ALA A 4 9.89 7.94 -30.09
N ALA A 5 11.06 7.51 -30.56
CA ALA A 5 11.64 6.23 -30.17
C ALA A 5 12.13 6.23 -28.71
N LEU A 6 12.64 7.36 -28.21
CA LEU A 6 13.00 7.52 -26.79
C LEU A 6 11.77 7.48 -25.87
N MET A 7 10.67 8.10 -26.29
CA MET A 7 9.41 8.00 -25.56
C MET A 7 8.88 6.55 -25.54
N ALA A 8 8.93 5.86 -26.67
CA ALA A 8 8.58 4.44 -26.72
C ALA A 8 9.46 3.59 -25.79
N ALA A 9 10.77 3.87 -25.74
CA ALA A 9 11.70 3.21 -24.82
C ALA A 9 11.37 3.50 -23.34
N SER A 10 10.97 4.73 -23.00
CA SER A 10 10.49 5.08 -21.65
C SER A 10 9.25 4.25 -21.26
N ILE A 11 8.24 4.17 -22.12
CA ILE A 11 7.03 3.39 -21.87
C ILE A 11 7.36 1.89 -21.77
N GLN A 12 8.18 1.37 -22.68
CA GLN A 12 8.62 -0.04 -22.66
C GLN A 12 9.38 -0.38 -21.37
N MET A 13 10.16 0.55 -20.84
CA MET A 13 10.89 0.36 -19.59
C MET A 13 9.97 0.30 -18.37
N ASP A 14 8.94 1.15 -18.32
CA ASP A 14 7.91 1.09 -17.26
C ASP A 14 7.10 -0.22 -17.32
N GLN A 15 6.71 -0.64 -18.51
CA GLN A 15 6.05 -1.94 -18.75
C GLN A 15 6.95 -3.12 -18.38
N LEU A 16 8.25 -3.04 -18.66
CA LEU A 16 9.23 -4.05 -18.24
C LEU A 16 9.30 -4.14 -16.71
N ALA A 17 9.33 -3.01 -16.00
CA ALA A 17 9.29 -2.98 -14.54
C ALA A 17 8.02 -3.64 -13.99
N LEU A 18 6.85 -3.32 -14.56
CA LEU A 18 5.57 -3.94 -14.18
C LEU A 18 5.59 -5.47 -14.38
N ARG A 19 6.20 -5.97 -15.46
CA ARG A 19 6.33 -7.41 -15.72
C ARG A 19 7.29 -8.12 -14.75
N TYR A 20 8.36 -7.46 -14.30
CA TYR A 20 9.20 -8.00 -13.21
C TYR A 20 8.44 -8.06 -11.88
N GLU A 21 7.69 -7.03 -11.52
CA GLU A 21 6.82 -7.03 -10.34
C GLU A 21 5.75 -8.12 -10.45
N ARG A 22 5.21 -8.37 -11.65
CA ARG A 22 4.28 -9.47 -11.88
C ARG A 22 4.94 -10.84 -11.64
N ALA A 23 6.15 -11.04 -12.13
CA ALA A 23 6.90 -12.27 -11.85
C ALA A 23 7.14 -12.42 -10.34
N PHE A 24 7.42 -11.34 -9.62
CA PHE A 24 7.53 -11.34 -8.17
C PHE A 24 6.21 -11.74 -7.49
N PHE A 25 5.09 -11.18 -7.95
CA PHE A 25 3.75 -11.54 -7.49
C PHE A 25 3.44 -13.03 -7.72
N ASP A 26 3.67 -13.54 -8.93
CA ASP A 26 3.45 -14.95 -9.29
C ASP A 26 4.23 -15.90 -8.34
N LEU A 27 5.48 -15.57 -7.99
CA LEU A 27 6.26 -16.32 -6.99
C LEU A 27 5.64 -16.25 -5.59
N HIS A 28 5.14 -15.09 -5.16
CA HIS A 28 4.52 -14.93 -3.85
C HIS A 28 3.23 -15.75 -3.72
N THR A 29 2.49 -15.93 -4.82
CA THR A 29 1.32 -16.83 -4.83
C THR A 29 1.67 -18.30 -4.55
N CYS A 30 2.95 -18.68 -4.64
CA CYS A 30 3.43 -20.03 -4.32
C CYS A 30 3.71 -20.25 -2.82
N VAL A 31 3.86 -19.19 -2.02
CA VAL A 31 4.19 -19.29 -0.57
C VAL A 31 3.20 -20.16 0.20
N PRO A 32 1.86 -20.00 0.06
CA PRO A 32 0.89 -20.86 0.75
C PRO A 32 0.92 -22.31 0.28
N LEU A 33 1.47 -22.58 -0.90
CA LEU A 33 1.54 -23.93 -1.49
C LEU A 33 2.77 -24.71 -1.02
N ALA A 34 3.79 -24.01 -0.49
CA ALA A 34 5.07 -24.58 -0.12
C ALA A 34 4.99 -25.73 0.88
N ASP A 35 3.99 -25.73 1.76
CA ASP A 35 3.78 -26.76 2.79
C ASP A 35 2.63 -27.72 2.44
N ASN A 36 2.05 -27.61 1.25
CA ASN A 36 0.93 -28.43 0.81
C ASN A 36 1.41 -29.50 -0.18
N PRO A 37 1.59 -30.77 0.26
CA PRO A 37 2.09 -31.83 -0.62
C PRO A 37 1.16 -32.12 -1.80
N VAL A 38 -0.14 -31.83 -1.69
CA VAL A 38 -1.12 -32.02 -2.78
C VAL A 38 -0.94 -30.97 -3.88
N GLN A 39 -0.43 -29.78 -3.54
CA GLN A 39 -0.25 -28.67 -4.49
C GLN A 39 1.21 -28.54 -4.98
N ALA A 40 2.09 -29.47 -4.58
CA ALA A 40 3.51 -29.40 -4.87
C ALA A 40 3.80 -29.30 -6.39
N ASP A 41 3.17 -30.14 -7.22
CA ASP A 41 3.39 -30.13 -8.68
C ASP A 41 2.96 -28.81 -9.31
N ARG A 42 1.81 -28.28 -8.90
CA ARG A 42 1.29 -26.99 -9.39
C ARG A 42 2.20 -25.84 -8.99
N MET A 43 2.69 -25.84 -7.76
CA MET A 43 3.64 -24.85 -7.28
C MET A 43 4.93 -24.89 -8.08
N TRP A 44 5.52 -26.08 -8.31
CA TRP A 44 6.74 -26.23 -9.09
C TRP A 44 6.55 -25.78 -10.54
N GLN A 45 5.42 -26.12 -11.17
CA GLN A 45 5.08 -25.64 -12.51
C GLN A 45 5.03 -24.09 -12.56
N SER A 46 4.45 -23.44 -11.56
CA SER A 46 4.39 -21.98 -11.47
C SER A 46 5.78 -21.36 -11.29
N ILE A 47 6.64 -22.00 -10.50
CA ILE A 47 8.04 -21.59 -10.31
C ILE A 47 8.81 -21.68 -11.63
N ASP A 48 8.68 -22.78 -12.37
CA ASP A 48 9.34 -22.99 -13.66
C ASP A 48 8.91 -21.96 -14.70
N GLN A 49 7.59 -21.73 -14.82
CA GLN A 49 7.05 -20.70 -15.71
C GLN A 49 7.57 -19.31 -15.35
N THR A 50 7.66 -18.99 -14.07
CA THR A 50 8.17 -17.68 -13.64
C THR A 50 9.65 -17.51 -14.00
N ARG A 51 10.45 -18.57 -13.86
CA ARG A 51 11.86 -18.56 -14.26
C ARG A 51 12.05 -18.35 -15.76
N GLU A 52 11.23 -19.00 -16.58
CA GLU A 52 11.24 -18.80 -18.04
C GLU A 52 10.89 -17.34 -18.40
N LYS A 53 9.85 -16.78 -17.77
CA LYS A 53 9.49 -15.36 -17.93
C LYS A 53 10.66 -14.44 -17.57
N LEU A 54 11.31 -14.65 -16.42
CA LEU A 54 12.44 -13.82 -15.99
C LEU A 54 13.60 -13.86 -16.98
N THR A 55 13.87 -15.00 -17.59
CA THR A 55 14.92 -15.14 -18.61
C THR A 55 14.60 -14.32 -19.86
N ALA A 56 13.33 -14.26 -20.27
CA ALA A 56 12.89 -13.42 -21.37
C ALA A 56 12.98 -11.92 -21.02
N LEU A 57 12.52 -11.53 -19.83
CA LEU A 57 12.57 -10.14 -19.36
C LEU A 57 14.02 -9.63 -19.28
N GLU A 58 14.97 -10.46 -18.87
CA GLU A 58 16.39 -10.06 -18.81
C GLU A 58 16.96 -9.76 -20.20
N LYS A 59 16.59 -10.55 -21.21
CA LYS A 59 17.00 -10.30 -22.61
C LYS A 59 16.40 -9.00 -23.15
N GLU A 60 15.12 -8.75 -22.87
CA GLU A 60 14.46 -7.51 -23.26
C GLU A 60 15.10 -6.29 -22.58
N LYS A 61 15.42 -6.41 -21.28
CA LYS A 61 16.12 -5.37 -20.53
C LYS A 61 17.50 -5.07 -21.13
N GLU A 62 18.29 -6.11 -21.39
CA GLU A 62 19.63 -5.97 -21.96
C GLU A 62 19.58 -5.27 -23.32
N GLN A 63 18.68 -5.70 -24.21
CA GLN A 63 18.48 -5.07 -25.51
C GLN A 63 18.12 -3.59 -25.37
N LEU A 64 17.11 -3.26 -24.54
CA LEU A 64 16.65 -1.88 -24.35
C LEU A 64 17.74 -0.97 -23.81
N LEU A 65 18.49 -1.42 -22.81
CA LEU A 65 19.58 -0.64 -22.21
C LEU A 65 20.78 -0.52 -23.15
N THR A 66 21.08 -1.53 -23.96
CA THR A 66 22.11 -1.46 -25.00
C THR A 66 21.76 -0.43 -26.06
N ASP A 67 20.50 -0.40 -26.52
CA ASP A 67 20.04 0.57 -27.53
C ASP A 67 20.11 2.01 -27.00
N LEU A 68 19.68 2.23 -25.76
CA LEU A 68 19.81 3.53 -25.08
C LEU A 68 21.27 3.92 -24.87
N THR A 69 22.11 2.97 -24.47
CA THR A 69 23.56 3.21 -24.30
C THR A 69 24.19 3.66 -25.61
N HIS A 70 23.88 2.98 -26.72
CA HIS A 70 24.40 3.34 -28.03
C HIS A 70 23.95 4.75 -28.45
N TYR A 71 22.68 5.10 -28.19
CA TYR A 71 22.16 6.44 -28.44
C TYR A 71 22.91 7.51 -27.63
N PHE A 72 23.07 7.33 -26.32
CA PHE A 72 23.70 8.32 -25.45
C PHE A 72 25.23 8.42 -25.60
N GLN A 73 25.88 7.46 -26.27
CA GLN A 73 27.29 7.56 -26.67
C GLN A 73 27.50 8.51 -27.86
N GLN A 74 26.46 8.80 -28.63
CA GLN A 74 26.53 9.78 -29.72
C GLN A 74 26.44 11.21 -29.18
N PRO A 75 26.94 12.21 -29.93
CA PRO A 75 26.74 13.62 -29.59
C PRO A 75 25.25 13.95 -29.39
N PRO A 76 24.90 14.87 -28.47
CA PRO A 76 23.51 15.23 -28.19
C PRO A 76 22.84 15.81 -29.45
N THR A 77 21.75 15.16 -29.88
CA THR A 77 20.91 15.61 -30.99
C THR A 77 19.60 16.24 -30.53
N ASP A 78 18.98 15.68 -29.49
CA ASP A 78 17.62 16.02 -29.05
C ASP A 78 17.60 16.71 -27.67
N PHE A 79 18.72 16.72 -26.95
CA PHE A 79 18.82 17.27 -25.59
C PHE A 79 19.92 18.31 -25.48
N SER A 80 19.85 19.18 -24.46
CA SER A 80 21.00 19.98 -24.06
C SER A 80 22.16 19.07 -23.62
N ALA A 81 23.40 19.52 -23.77
CA ALA A 81 24.57 18.73 -23.38
C ALA A 81 24.52 18.28 -21.90
N ALA A 82 24.01 19.13 -21.00
CA ALA A 82 23.85 18.80 -19.60
C ALA A 82 22.79 17.70 -19.37
N GLN A 83 21.62 17.83 -20.00
CA GLN A 83 20.55 16.85 -19.86
C GLN A 83 20.92 15.50 -20.51
N HIS A 84 21.61 15.54 -21.66
CA HIS A 84 22.15 14.35 -22.30
C HIS A 84 23.12 13.61 -21.38
N ALA A 85 24.02 14.33 -20.70
CA ALA A 85 24.95 13.74 -19.75
C ALA A 85 24.24 13.10 -18.55
N VAL A 86 23.23 13.75 -17.98
CA VAL A 86 22.41 13.20 -16.87
C VAL A 86 21.72 11.90 -17.29
N LEU A 87 21.06 11.90 -18.45
CA LEU A 87 20.39 10.71 -18.98
C LEU A 87 21.38 9.59 -19.31
N ALA A 88 22.53 9.92 -19.91
CA ALA A 88 23.59 8.97 -20.18
C ALA A 88 24.08 8.30 -18.90
N THR A 89 24.34 9.06 -17.84
CA THR A 89 24.74 8.53 -16.53
C THR A 89 23.65 7.65 -15.92
N ALA A 90 22.38 8.06 -16.00
CA ALA A 90 21.27 7.27 -15.48
C ALA A 90 21.12 5.91 -16.20
N VAL A 91 21.26 5.89 -17.53
CA VAL A 91 21.27 4.65 -18.32
C VAL A 91 22.46 3.76 -17.97
N GLN A 92 23.66 4.34 -17.83
CA GLN A 92 24.86 3.60 -17.44
C GLN A 92 24.71 2.96 -16.04
N ASN A 93 24.12 3.66 -15.08
CA ASN A 93 23.90 3.13 -13.74
C ASN A 93 22.91 1.95 -13.72
N ALA A 94 21.99 1.89 -14.69
CA ALA A 94 21.04 0.79 -14.85
C ALA A 94 21.64 -0.44 -15.56
N LEU A 95 22.86 -0.35 -16.11
CA LEU A 95 23.49 -1.48 -16.82
C LEU A 95 23.94 -2.61 -15.86
N PRO A 96 24.08 -3.84 -16.38
CA PRO A 96 24.18 -5.03 -15.54
C PRO A 96 25.49 -5.21 -14.77
N ALA A 97 26.58 -4.53 -15.14
CA ALA A 97 27.87 -4.65 -14.45
C ALA A 97 27.83 -4.10 -13.01
N SER A 98 26.83 -3.27 -12.69
CA SER A 98 26.58 -2.65 -11.38
C SER A 98 25.35 -3.22 -10.66
N SER A 99 24.55 -4.08 -11.30
CA SER A 99 23.31 -4.62 -10.74
C SER A 99 23.50 -6.06 -10.25
N LEU A 100 23.42 -6.28 -8.93
CA LEU A 100 23.34 -7.60 -8.28
C LEU A 100 22.40 -8.65 -8.96
N PRO A 101 21.26 -8.27 -9.58
CA PRO A 101 20.34 -9.23 -10.19
C PRO A 101 20.95 -10.09 -11.29
N ARG A 102 21.84 -9.57 -12.14
CA ARG A 102 22.44 -10.39 -13.23
C ARG A 102 23.36 -11.48 -12.70
N GLN A 103 24.20 -11.19 -11.71
CA GLN A 103 25.03 -12.23 -11.09
C GLN A 103 24.15 -13.26 -10.38
N MET A 104 23.08 -12.85 -9.71
CA MET A 104 22.12 -13.76 -9.09
C MET A 104 21.34 -14.59 -10.12
N ILE A 105 20.85 -13.98 -11.21
CA ILE A 105 20.06 -14.63 -12.27
C ILE A 105 20.96 -15.50 -13.17
N GLU A 106 22.21 -15.13 -13.44
CA GLU A 106 23.20 -15.96 -14.13
C GLU A 106 23.75 -17.06 -13.22
N LEU A 107 23.88 -16.85 -11.90
CA LEU A 107 24.15 -17.93 -10.95
C LEU A 107 22.96 -18.90 -10.87
N VAL A 108 21.73 -18.39 -10.84
CA VAL A 108 20.48 -19.18 -10.87
C VAL A 108 20.29 -19.87 -12.24
N GLY A 109 20.70 -19.24 -13.32
CA GLY A 109 20.47 -19.66 -14.70
C GLY A 109 21.57 -20.55 -15.29
N ALA A 110 22.84 -20.30 -14.96
CA ALA A 110 24.01 -20.96 -15.56
C ALA A 110 24.73 -21.93 -14.60
N ARG A 111 24.46 -21.91 -13.29
CA ARG A 111 25.09 -22.82 -12.32
C ARG A 111 24.15 -23.22 -11.19
N LEU A 112 23.19 -24.10 -11.44
CA LEU A 112 22.59 -24.90 -10.35
C LEU A 112 21.86 -26.12 -10.94
N ASN A 113 22.24 -27.32 -10.49
CA ASN A 113 21.25 -28.35 -10.20
C ASN A 113 20.31 -27.74 -9.13
N TRP A 114 19.32 -26.95 -9.54
CA TRP A 114 18.59 -26.02 -8.66
C TRP A 114 17.57 -26.70 -7.73
N ARG A 115 17.40 -28.01 -7.92
CA ARG A 115 16.75 -28.92 -6.99
C ARG A 115 17.66 -30.14 -6.85
N ASN A 116 18.28 -30.29 -5.69
CA ASN A 116 18.58 -31.63 -5.22
C ASN A 116 17.26 -32.17 -4.63
N GLY A 117 17.10 -33.50 -4.48
CA GLY A 117 15.86 -34.08 -3.95
C GLY A 117 15.37 -33.46 -2.62
N ASP A 118 16.26 -32.75 -1.90
CA ASP A 118 16.08 -32.23 -0.56
C ASP A 118 15.83 -30.71 -0.45
N SER A 119 15.77 -29.95 -1.57
CA SER A 119 15.57 -28.49 -1.51
C SER A 119 14.16 -28.14 -0.98
N ALA A 120 14.08 -27.36 0.11
CA ALA A 120 12.81 -26.91 0.67
C ALA A 120 12.13 -25.88 -0.27
N PRO A 121 10.84 -26.04 -0.63
CA PRO A 121 10.14 -25.15 -1.56
C PRO A 121 10.24 -23.66 -1.23
N LEU A 122 10.08 -23.30 0.04
CA LEU A 122 10.13 -21.91 0.49
C LEU A 122 11.53 -21.29 0.34
N ASP A 123 12.60 -22.09 0.35
CA ASP A 123 13.96 -21.58 0.06
C ASP A 123 14.12 -21.21 -1.40
N VAL A 124 13.55 -22.03 -2.30
CA VAL A 124 13.58 -21.75 -3.74
C VAL A 124 12.79 -20.50 -4.07
N ILE A 125 11.57 -20.36 -3.53
CA ILE A 125 10.74 -19.16 -3.71
C ILE A 125 11.51 -17.91 -3.25
N ASN A 126 12.11 -17.96 -2.06
CA ASN A 126 12.85 -16.82 -1.51
C ASN A 126 14.11 -16.48 -2.31
N GLN A 127 14.82 -17.47 -2.84
CA GLN A 127 16.00 -17.23 -3.68
C GLN A 127 15.62 -16.55 -5.00
N LEU A 128 14.55 -17.02 -5.65
CA LEU A 128 14.04 -16.41 -6.88
C LEU A 128 13.51 -15.00 -6.62
N ALA A 129 12.73 -14.80 -5.56
CA ALA A 129 12.23 -13.48 -5.17
C ALA A 129 13.38 -12.47 -4.91
N LYS A 130 14.46 -12.91 -4.25
CA LYS A 130 15.68 -12.10 -4.09
C LYS A 130 16.37 -11.81 -5.41
N GLY A 131 16.36 -12.76 -6.34
CA GLY A 131 16.93 -12.59 -7.69
C GLY A 131 16.18 -11.55 -8.52
N ILE A 132 14.87 -11.43 -8.33
CA ILE A 132 14.08 -10.34 -8.94
C ILE A 132 14.44 -9.01 -8.28
N GLY A 133 14.42 -8.95 -6.95
CA GLY A 133 14.73 -7.76 -6.14
C GLY A 133 13.84 -6.56 -6.46
N LEU A 134 12.99 -6.13 -5.51
CA LEU A 134 12.09 -4.98 -5.71
C LEU A 134 12.82 -3.65 -6.06
N SER A 135 14.13 -3.58 -5.86
CA SER A 135 14.96 -2.44 -6.28
C SER A 135 15.10 -2.32 -7.80
N LEU A 136 15.10 -3.43 -8.56
CA LEU A 136 15.27 -3.38 -10.02
C LEU A 136 14.05 -2.74 -10.71
N PRO A 137 12.81 -3.20 -10.49
CA PRO A 137 11.63 -2.53 -11.04
C PRO A 137 11.58 -1.05 -10.65
N THR A 138 11.93 -0.73 -9.40
CA THR A 138 12.00 0.64 -8.91
C THR A 138 12.98 1.50 -9.73
N GLN A 139 14.19 1.01 -9.98
CA GLN A 139 15.19 1.70 -10.79
C GLN A 139 14.74 1.88 -12.25
N LEU A 140 14.13 0.85 -12.84
CA LEU A 140 13.60 0.91 -14.21
C LEU A 140 12.50 1.96 -14.32
N ARG A 141 11.56 2.04 -13.35
CA ARG A 141 10.53 3.08 -13.34
C ARG A 141 11.08 4.48 -13.16
N ALA A 142 12.06 4.65 -12.27
CA ALA A 142 12.74 5.94 -12.07
C ALA A 142 13.40 6.41 -13.38
N LEU A 143 14.12 5.53 -14.06
CA LEU A 143 14.75 5.81 -15.35
C LEU A 143 13.70 6.06 -16.45
N ALA A 144 12.61 5.28 -16.49
CA ALA A 144 11.51 5.48 -17.41
C ALA A 144 10.89 6.88 -17.26
N ALA A 145 10.59 7.29 -16.03
CA ALA A 145 10.05 8.61 -15.72
C ALA A 145 11.02 9.73 -16.09
N LEU A 146 12.30 9.59 -15.75
CA LEU A 146 13.34 10.57 -16.06
C LEU A 146 13.51 10.75 -17.59
N LEU A 147 13.61 9.63 -18.31
CA LEU A 147 13.73 9.61 -19.77
C LEU A 147 12.49 10.22 -20.42
N GLY A 148 11.30 9.74 -20.05
CA GLY A 148 10.05 10.18 -20.66
C GLY A 148 9.75 11.65 -20.38
N SER A 149 9.93 12.12 -19.14
CA SER A 149 9.78 13.55 -18.80
C SER A 149 10.75 14.43 -19.57
N SER A 150 12.01 13.99 -19.70
CA SER A 150 13.03 14.68 -20.48
C SER A 150 12.66 14.74 -21.97
N THR A 151 12.17 13.64 -22.52
CA THR A 151 11.74 13.55 -23.92
C THR A 151 10.52 14.44 -24.21
N LEU A 152 9.54 14.50 -23.31
CA LEU A 152 8.40 15.43 -23.44
C LEU A 152 8.89 16.89 -23.48
N ALA A 153 9.82 17.25 -22.59
CA ALA A 153 10.36 18.60 -22.51
C ALA A 153 11.24 18.98 -23.73
N ALA A 154 11.89 17.99 -24.35
CA ALA A 154 12.75 18.20 -25.51
C ALA A 154 11.97 18.52 -26.80
N ASP A 155 10.77 17.95 -26.96
CA ASP A 155 9.96 18.10 -28.18
C ASP A 155 8.46 18.34 -27.87
N PRO A 156 8.12 19.42 -27.15
CA PRO A 156 6.77 19.64 -26.65
C PRO A 156 5.77 19.83 -27.78
N VAL A 157 6.18 20.42 -28.92
CA VAL A 157 5.31 20.65 -30.08
C VAL A 157 4.89 19.32 -30.71
N TYR A 158 5.82 18.39 -30.87
CA TYR A 158 5.53 17.07 -31.43
C TYR A 158 4.53 16.28 -30.56
N PHE A 159 4.72 16.30 -29.24
CA PHE A 159 3.89 15.55 -28.31
C PHE A 159 2.53 16.22 -28.07
N GLN A 160 2.46 17.55 -28.04
CA GLN A 160 1.17 18.27 -27.99
C GLN A 160 0.32 17.96 -29.23
N ALA A 161 0.92 17.92 -30.42
CA ALA A 161 0.20 17.58 -31.65
C ALA A 161 -0.32 16.14 -31.70
N ARG A 162 0.18 15.25 -30.83
CA ARG A 162 -0.20 13.82 -30.72
C ARG A 162 -0.95 13.50 -29.43
N SER A 163 -1.15 14.50 -28.57
CA SER A 163 -1.87 14.31 -27.32
C SER A 163 -3.30 13.87 -27.59
N GLN A 164 -3.77 12.91 -26.81
CA GLN A 164 -5.19 12.62 -26.75
C GLN A 164 -5.96 13.82 -26.16
N PRO A 165 -7.20 14.06 -26.60
CA PRO A 165 -8.06 15.06 -25.98
C PRO A 165 -8.29 14.75 -24.50
N PHE A 166 -8.34 15.80 -23.66
CA PHE A 166 -8.69 15.65 -22.26
C PHE A 166 -10.20 15.47 -22.10
N GLU A 167 -10.63 14.35 -21.52
CA GLU A 167 -12.02 14.10 -21.16
C GLU A 167 -12.25 14.42 -19.68
N SER A 168 -13.09 15.44 -19.40
CA SER A 168 -13.35 15.86 -18.02
C SER A 168 -14.01 14.76 -17.20
N GLY A 169 -13.39 14.39 -16.08
CA GLY A 169 -13.81 13.30 -15.21
C GLY A 169 -13.52 11.92 -15.79
N GLY A 170 -12.73 11.82 -16.87
CA GLY A 170 -12.37 10.53 -17.46
C GLY A 170 -11.35 9.76 -16.61
N LEU A 171 -10.33 10.44 -16.06
CA LEU A 171 -9.20 9.78 -15.39
C LEU A 171 -9.61 9.02 -14.11
N ILE A 172 -10.62 9.49 -13.37
CA ILE A 172 -11.13 8.81 -12.16
C ILE A 172 -11.75 7.42 -12.47
N HIS A 173 -11.97 7.09 -13.74
CA HIS A 173 -12.49 5.80 -14.19
C HIS A 173 -11.42 4.92 -14.88
N GLN A 174 -10.18 5.42 -15.03
CA GLN A 174 -9.10 4.71 -15.72
C GLN A 174 -8.19 4.01 -14.71
N ARG A 175 -8.32 2.68 -14.59
CA ARG A 175 -7.51 1.88 -13.64
C ARG A 175 -6.00 2.07 -13.80
N SER A 176 -5.50 2.22 -15.04
CA SER A 176 -4.08 2.51 -15.31
C SER A 176 -3.62 3.78 -14.60
N PHE A 177 -4.36 4.88 -14.75
CA PHE A 177 -4.10 6.15 -14.07
C PHE A 177 -4.26 6.01 -12.55
N LEU A 178 -5.36 5.43 -12.08
CA LEU A 178 -5.65 5.29 -10.64
C LEU A 178 -4.55 4.53 -9.91
N PHE A 179 -4.10 3.41 -10.47
CA PHE A 179 -3.08 2.58 -9.84
C PHE A 179 -1.71 3.25 -9.89
N ALA A 180 -1.37 3.89 -11.01
CA ALA A 180 -0.15 4.65 -11.12
C ALA A 180 -0.13 5.85 -10.15
N ALA A 181 -1.28 6.51 -9.94
CA ALA A 181 -1.43 7.61 -9.00
C ALA A 181 -1.29 7.15 -7.53
N ILE A 182 -1.88 6.01 -7.17
CA ILE A 182 -1.69 5.40 -5.84
C ILE A 182 -0.22 5.02 -5.65
N ASP A 183 0.39 4.34 -6.62
CA ASP A 183 1.78 3.89 -6.57
C ASP A 183 2.76 5.06 -6.42
N ALA A 184 2.51 6.19 -7.11
CA ALA A 184 3.30 7.41 -7.01
C ALA A 184 3.37 7.99 -5.58
N GLN A 185 2.31 7.83 -4.76
CA GLN A 185 2.32 8.28 -3.36
C GLN A 185 3.33 7.53 -2.50
N TYR A 186 3.61 6.26 -2.85
CA TYR A 186 4.57 5.42 -2.12
C TYR A 186 5.98 5.50 -2.68
N LYS A 187 6.11 5.84 -3.97
CA LYS A 187 7.38 5.83 -4.70
C LYS A 187 7.95 7.21 -5.00
N LYS A 188 7.47 8.26 -4.34
CA LYS A 188 7.89 9.67 -4.56
C LYS A 188 9.41 9.87 -4.52
N ALA A 189 10.12 9.18 -3.62
CA ALA A 189 11.59 9.25 -3.53
C ALA A 189 12.30 8.80 -4.82
N ASN A 190 11.70 7.87 -5.56
CA ASN A 190 12.26 7.32 -6.80
C ASN A 190 12.28 8.34 -7.95
N TYR A 191 11.57 9.46 -7.82
CA TYR A 191 11.44 10.48 -8.85
C TYR A 191 12.02 11.83 -8.40
N ASN A 192 12.91 11.84 -7.40
CA ASN A 192 13.51 13.05 -6.82
C ASN A 192 14.31 13.92 -7.82
N GLN A 193 14.72 13.36 -8.96
CA GLN A 193 15.39 14.08 -10.05
C GLN A 193 14.41 14.90 -10.92
N LEU A 194 13.11 14.72 -10.73
CA LEU A 194 12.05 15.42 -11.46
C LEU A 194 11.32 16.40 -10.55
N THR A 195 10.82 17.48 -11.14
CA THR A 195 9.76 18.25 -10.46
C THR A 195 8.49 17.40 -10.40
N PRO A 196 7.64 17.56 -9.37
CA PRO A 196 6.36 16.87 -9.31
C PRO A 196 5.54 17.06 -10.59
N GLU A 197 5.51 18.28 -11.13
CA GLU A 197 4.79 18.60 -12.37
C GLU A 197 5.32 17.84 -13.58
N ALA A 198 6.64 17.72 -13.73
CA ALA A 198 7.25 16.97 -14.83
C ALA A 198 6.92 15.48 -14.75
N PHE A 199 6.99 14.90 -13.55
CA PHE A 199 6.58 13.52 -13.30
C PHE A 199 5.11 13.29 -13.67
N TRP A 200 4.19 14.17 -13.24
CA TRP A 200 2.77 14.02 -13.55
C TRP A 200 2.44 14.20 -15.03
N GLN A 201 3.16 15.06 -15.76
CA GLN A 201 3.05 15.15 -17.23
C GLN A 201 3.43 13.83 -17.89
N TRP A 202 4.53 13.21 -17.46
CA TRP A 202 4.93 11.90 -17.97
C TRP A 202 3.92 10.82 -17.60
N LEU A 203 3.41 10.80 -16.36
CA LEU A 203 2.42 9.81 -15.92
C LEU A 203 1.13 9.90 -16.74
N LEU A 204 0.64 11.12 -17.02
CA LEU A 204 -0.53 11.36 -17.88
C LEU A 204 -0.29 10.87 -19.31
N TRP A 205 0.91 11.11 -19.85
CA TRP A 205 1.26 10.59 -21.17
C TRP A 205 1.34 9.06 -21.18
N ALA A 206 2.04 8.46 -20.21
CA ALA A 206 2.26 7.02 -20.13
C ALA A 206 0.95 6.24 -19.92
N THR A 207 0.00 6.78 -19.15
CA THR A 207 -1.26 6.10 -18.82
C THR A 207 -2.42 6.42 -19.77
N SER A 208 -2.42 7.63 -20.35
CA SER A 208 -3.59 8.17 -21.06
C SER A 208 -3.24 8.84 -22.40
N GLY A 209 -1.96 8.97 -22.75
CA GLY A 209 -1.52 9.68 -23.95
C GLY A 209 -1.79 11.18 -23.92
N ILE A 210 -1.97 11.77 -22.73
CA ILE A 210 -2.31 13.19 -22.55
C ILE A 210 -1.04 13.99 -22.23
N TYR A 211 -0.83 15.13 -22.91
CA TYR A 211 0.28 16.04 -22.65
C TYR A 211 -0.10 17.50 -22.96
N GLY A 212 0.61 18.44 -22.33
CA GLY A 212 0.48 19.87 -22.59
C GLY A 212 -0.60 20.58 -21.75
N ILE A 213 -1.22 19.88 -20.81
CA ILE A 213 -2.13 20.45 -19.82
C ILE A 213 -1.31 20.94 -18.63
N PRO A 214 -1.34 22.21 -18.23
CA PRO A 214 -0.63 22.65 -17.03
C PRO A 214 -1.03 21.82 -15.80
N VAL A 215 -0.01 21.42 -15.02
CA VAL A 215 -0.16 20.64 -13.78
C VAL A 215 0.39 21.46 -12.62
N LYS A 216 -0.26 21.39 -11.47
CA LYS A 216 0.26 21.90 -10.20
C LYS A 216 0.07 20.87 -9.10
N VAL A 217 1.09 20.65 -8.28
CA VAL A 217 1.01 19.71 -7.16
C VAL A 217 1.07 20.44 -5.83
N TYR A 218 0.15 20.10 -4.93
CA TYR A 218 0.14 20.56 -3.55
C TYR A 218 0.42 19.38 -2.63
N SER A 219 1.18 19.60 -1.56
CA SER A 219 1.44 18.57 -0.55
C SER A 219 0.82 18.97 0.79
N ALA A 220 0.12 18.04 1.44
CA ALA A 220 -0.57 18.28 2.70
C ALA A 220 0.39 18.77 3.78
N ARG A 221 1.57 18.13 3.92
CA ARG A 221 2.58 18.51 4.93
C ARG A 221 3.28 19.85 4.63
N ALA A 222 3.23 20.30 3.38
CA ALA A 222 3.75 21.62 3.00
C ALA A 222 2.75 22.75 3.30
N LEU A 223 1.45 22.49 3.05
CA LEU A 223 0.38 23.47 3.32
C LEU A 223 -0.05 23.49 4.80
N ILE A 224 -0.04 22.34 5.45
CA ILE A 224 -0.47 22.13 6.84
C ILE A 224 0.64 21.32 7.55
N PRO A 225 1.67 21.99 8.08
CA PRO A 225 2.78 21.31 8.75
C PRO A 225 2.33 20.39 9.90
N GLU A 226 1.23 20.71 10.58
CA GLU A 226 0.65 19.91 11.65
C GLU A 226 0.21 18.51 11.20
N ALA A 227 -0.08 18.32 9.91
CA ALA A 227 -0.43 17.03 9.34
C ALA A 227 0.63 15.95 9.62
N ALA A 228 1.91 16.33 9.67
CA ALA A 228 3.02 15.41 9.94
C ALA A 228 2.90 14.73 11.31
N ALA A 229 2.40 15.43 12.34
CA ALA A 229 2.24 14.89 13.68
C ALA A 229 1.13 13.83 13.76
N THR A 230 0.14 13.91 12.86
CA THR A 230 -0.99 12.97 12.78
C THR A 230 -0.68 11.70 11.98
N GLY A 231 0.39 11.72 11.19
CA GLY A 231 0.71 10.69 10.20
C GLY A 231 0.23 11.02 8.79
N LEU A 232 -0.75 11.92 8.63
CA LEU A 232 -1.33 12.25 7.32
C LEU A 232 -0.25 12.61 6.28
N SER A 233 -0.27 11.87 5.17
CA SER A 233 0.47 12.14 3.96
C SER A 233 -0.48 12.11 2.78
N ALA A 234 -0.53 13.21 2.04
CA ALA A 234 -1.39 13.35 0.88
C ALA A 234 -0.83 14.42 -0.06
N ASP A 235 -1.09 14.25 -1.35
CA ASP A 235 -0.86 15.29 -2.35
C ASP A 235 -2.17 15.58 -3.11
N ALA A 236 -2.28 16.77 -3.69
CA ALA A 236 -3.36 17.14 -4.61
C ALA A 236 -2.74 17.52 -5.96
N VAL A 237 -3.12 16.79 -7.00
CA VAL A 237 -2.66 17.03 -8.38
C VAL A 237 -3.76 17.77 -9.12
N VAL A 238 -3.47 19.01 -9.51
CA VAL A 238 -4.44 19.87 -10.19
C VAL A 238 -4.07 20.01 -11.66
N LEU A 239 -5.01 19.65 -12.53
CA LEU A 239 -4.92 19.74 -13.97
C LEU A 239 -5.72 20.95 -14.46
N PHE A 240 -5.14 21.76 -15.35
CA PHE A 240 -5.76 22.96 -15.92
C PHE A 240 -6.03 22.81 -17.43
N PRO A 241 -6.98 21.96 -17.86
CA PRO A 241 -7.30 21.79 -19.27
C PRO A 241 -7.78 23.12 -19.90
N PRO A 242 -7.30 23.51 -21.09
CA PRO A 242 -7.63 24.82 -21.67
C PRO A 242 -9.11 25.07 -22.00
N GLN A 243 -9.90 24.01 -22.15
CA GLN A 243 -11.30 24.05 -22.60
C GLN A 243 -12.28 23.42 -21.60
N ALA A 244 -11.85 23.16 -20.37
CA ALA A 244 -12.68 22.56 -19.33
C ALA A 244 -12.36 23.16 -17.96
N ALA A 245 -13.24 22.93 -16.98
CA ALA A 245 -12.97 23.31 -15.60
C ALA A 245 -11.73 22.54 -15.08
N PRO A 246 -10.93 23.14 -14.18
CA PRO A 246 -9.82 22.44 -13.55
C PRO A 246 -10.28 21.19 -12.81
N GLU A 247 -9.39 20.21 -12.72
CA GLU A 247 -9.64 18.97 -11.98
C GLU A 247 -8.56 18.75 -10.93
N ALA A 248 -8.97 18.59 -9.68
CA ALA A 248 -8.09 18.34 -8.55
C ALA A 248 -8.25 16.89 -8.06
N TYR A 249 -7.18 16.11 -8.16
CA TYR A 249 -7.10 14.72 -7.70
C TYR A 249 -6.37 14.68 -6.35
N PHE A 250 -7.11 14.47 -5.28
CA PHE A 250 -6.59 14.33 -3.92
C PHE A 250 -6.19 12.87 -3.68
N LEU A 251 -4.90 12.65 -3.47
CA LEU A 251 -4.29 11.34 -3.30
C LEU A 251 -3.95 11.17 -1.82
N PHE A 252 -4.69 10.31 -1.11
CA PHE A 252 -4.44 10.00 0.28
C PHE A 252 -3.63 8.72 0.41
N LYS A 253 -2.47 8.81 1.06
CA LYS A 253 -1.59 7.67 1.28
C LYS A 253 -2.16 6.78 2.39
N GLY A 254 -2.10 5.47 2.18
CA GLY A 254 -2.39 4.47 3.21
C GLY A 254 -1.18 4.10 4.07
N THR A 255 -1.38 3.20 5.03
CA THR A 255 -0.33 2.74 5.95
C THR A 255 0.66 1.81 5.25
N GLU A 256 1.75 2.38 4.72
CA GLU A 256 2.85 1.58 4.17
C GLU A 256 4.20 2.20 4.52
N ASN A 257 5.17 1.34 4.80
CA ASN A 257 6.54 1.72 5.10
C ASN A 257 7.21 2.15 3.79
N VAL A 258 7.35 3.46 3.57
CA VAL A 258 8.24 3.97 2.52
C VAL A 258 9.65 3.89 3.08
N GLN A 259 10.66 3.48 2.31
CA GLN A 259 12.04 3.70 2.75
C GLN A 259 12.40 5.17 2.45
N HIS A 260 12.80 5.92 3.47
CA HIS A 260 13.46 7.21 3.33
C HIS A 260 14.96 6.97 3.21
N ASP A 261 15.65 7.84 2.47
CA ASP A 261 17.08 7.73 2.16
C ASP A 261 17.99 7.99 3.38
N ASP A 262 17.42 8.25 4.56
CA ASP A 262 18.19 8.60 5.74
C ASP A 262 18.81 7.35 6.38
N GLU A 263 20.14 7.36 6.55
CA GLU A 263 20.84 6.31 7.31
C GLU A 263 20.33 6.24 8.76
N PRO A 264 20.11 5.04 9.33
CA PRO A 264 19.70 4.91 10.71
C PRO A 264 20.76 5.52 11.64
N VAL A 265 20.33 6.43 12.52
CA VAL A 265 21.18 7.07 13.54
C VAL A 265 21.88 6.00 14.38
N HIS A 266 23.21 6.11 14.53
CA HIS A 266 24.07 5.15 15.24
C HIS A 266 23.50 4.68 16.60
N LEU A 267 23.66 3.38 16.87
CA LEU A 267 23.17 2.64 18.04
C LEU A 267 23.48 3.29 19.42
N ALA A 268 24.55 4.08 19.53
CA ALA A 268 24.96 4.74 20.77
C ALA A 268 24.11 5.98 21.09
N THR A 269 23.67 6.74 20.09
CA THR A 269 22.76 7.89 20.23
C THR A 269 21.31 7.43 20.41
N ALA A 270 20.98 6.24 19.89
CA ALA A 270 19.67 5.59 19.98
C ALA A 270 19.23 5.19 21.39
N LEU A 271 20.17 5.13 22.34
CA LEU A 271 19.92 4.71 23.72
C LEU A 271 19.42 5.86 24.62
N ALA A 272 19.53 7.12 24.18
CA ALA A 272 19.14 8.30 24.97
C ALA A 272 17.77 8.90 24.58
N HIS A 273 17.38 8.86 23.29
CA HIS A 273 16.07 9.32 22.79
C HIS A 273 15.57 8.39 21.66
N PRO A 274 14.81 7.33 21.98
CA PRO A 274 14.59 6.19 21.08
C PRO A 274 13.61 6.42 19.91
N LEU A 275 12.79 7.47 19.92
CA LEU A 275 12.01 7.89 18.74
C LEU A 275 12.86 8.73 17.78
N ALA A 276 13.88 9.42 18.28
CA ALA A 276 14.82 10.19 17.45
C ALA A 276 15.85 9.31 16.74
N ALA A 277 15.90 8.01 17.06
CA ALA A 277 16.80 7.03 16.46
C ALA A 277 16.07 5.86 15.78
N MET A 278 14.73 5.85 15.83
CA MET A 278 13.94 5.06 14.89
C MET A 278 13.86 5.84 13.58
N ASP A 279 14.04 5.13 12.49
CA ASP A 279 13.82 5.69 11.15
C ASP A 279 12.42 6.32 11.10
N SER A 280 12.34 7.52 10.52
CA SER A 280 11.13 8.32 10.36
C SER A 280 9.97 7.51 9.74
N ASN A 281 10.29 6.50 8.94
CA ASN A 281 9.33 5.57 8.34
C ASN A 281 8.58 4.72 9.37
N PHE A 282 9.28 4.24 10.40
CA PHE A 282 8.66 3.45 11.47
C PHE A 282 7.75 4.33 12.33
N VAL A 283 8.14 5.59 12.56
CA VAL A 283 7.32 6.56 13.30
C VAL A 283 6.05 6.90 12.53
N GLU A 284 6.15 7.11 11.21
CA GLU A 284 4.99 7.33 10.35
C GLU A 284 4.04 6.11 10.37
N ALA A 285 4.56 4.90 10.15
CA ALA A 285 3.77 3.68 10.20
C ALA A 285 3.10 3.48 11.57
N TYR A 286 3.77 3.83 12.66
CA TYR A 286 3.20 3.78 14.00
C TYR A 286 2.03 4.77 14.17
N ARG A 287 2.17 6.02 13.69
CA ARG A 287 1.10 7.03 13.73
C ARG A 287 -0.13 6.59 12.95
N ASP A 288 0.08 6.01 11.78
CA ASP A 288 -0.99 5.47 10.95
C ASP A 288 -1.69 4.27 11.60
N TRP A 289 -0.94 3.33 12.19
CA TRP A 289 -1.53 2.21 12.93
C TRP A 289 -2.29 2.66 14.17
N ARG A 290 -1.77 3.67 14.88
CA ARG A 290 -2.48 4.30 15.98
C ARG A 290 -3.82 4.86 15.50
N TYR A 291 -3.82 5.61 14.40
CA TYR A 291 -5.05 6.13 13.82
C TYR A 291 -6.00 4.99 13.42
N ASN A 292 -5.53 3.97 12.70
CA ASN A 292 -6.34 2.81 12.33
C ASN A 292 -7.00 2.15 13.56
N VAL A 293 -6.27 1.97 14.66
CA VAL A 293 -6.87 1.37 15.86
C VAL A 293 -7.89 2.30 16.50
N GLN A 294 -7.59 3.60 16.65
CA GLN A 294 -8.50 4.53 17.30
C GLN A 294 -9.75 4.78 16.44
N ALA A 295 -9.57 5.17 15.19
CA ALA A 295 -10.64 5.50 14.25
C ALA A 295 -11.38 4.24 13.77
N VAL A 296 -10.68 3.27 13.18
CA VAL A 296 -11.30 2.14 12.47
C VAL A 296 -11.73 1.02 13.41
N LEU A 297 -10.96 0.70 14.46
CA LEU A 297 -11.32 -0.39 15.40
C LEU A 297 -12.24 0.08 16.53
N LEU A 298 -11.99 1.26 17.11
CA LEU A 298 -12.71 1.73 18.30
C LEU A 298 -13.80 2.76 17.98
N GLY A 299 -13.70 3.44 16.84
CA GLY A 299 -14.59 4.54 16.49
C GLY A 299 -14.43 5.75 17.38
N GLU A 300 -13.21 5.97 17.87
CA GLU A 300 -12.82 7.14 18.63
C GLU A 300 -12.27 8.19 17.67
N ASP A 301 -12.65 9.45 17.86
CA ASP A 301 -11.99 10.59 17.22
C ASP A 301 -11.28 11.45 18.28
N SER A 302 -10.30 12.23 17.84
CA SER A 302 -9.64 13.25 18.67
C SER A 302 -9.55 14.56 17.89
N SER A 303 -9.43 15.69 18.60
CA SER A 303 -8.99 16.93 17.97
C SER A 303 -7.68 16.68 17.21
N ASP A 304 -7.53 17.25 16.02
CA ASP A 304 -6.36 17.07 15.14
C ASP A 304 -6.19 15.62 14.62
N SER A 305 -7.28 14.93 14.30
CA SER A 305 -7.21 13.60 13.66
C SER A 305 -6.82 13.68 12.17
N GLN A 306 -6.46 12.54 11.56
CA GLN A 306 -6.13 12.53 10.13
C GLN A 306 -7.31 12.97 9.23
N ILE A 307 -8.57 12.74 9.65
CA ILE A 307 -9.75 13.23 8.91
C ILE A 307 -9.83 14.76 8.97
N ASP A 308 -9.61 15.37 10.13
CA ASP A 308 -9.61 16.83 10.27
C ASP A 308 -8.51 17.47 9.41
N MET A 309 -7.28 16.95 9.50
CA MET A 309 -6.16 17.44 8.68
C MET A 309 -6.43 17.27 7.17
N ALA A 310 -7.06 16.16 6.77
CA ALA A 310 -7.42 15.93 5.38
C ALA A 310 -8.49 16.92 4.88
N GLN A 311 -9.51 17.21 5.71
CA GLN A 311 -10.55 18.20 5.37
C GLN A 311 -9.97 19.62 5.27
N ARG A 312 -9.07 19.98 6.19
CA ARG A 312 -8.34 21.25 6.13
C ARG A 312 -7.49 21.35 4.86
N PHE A 313 -6.81 20.26 4.49
CA PHE A 313 -5.99 20.22 3.26
C PHE A 313 -6.85 20.45 2.01
N ILE A 314 -7.98 19.75 1.90
CA ILE A 314 -8.94 19.94 0.80
C ILE A 314 -9.41 21.40 0.73
N THR A 315 -9.76 21.98 1.88
CA THR A 315 -10.25 23.35 1.97
C THR A 315 -9.19 24.37 1.54
N GLN A 316 -7.93 24.20 1.98
CA GLN A 316 -6.83 25.10 1.61
C GLN A 316 -6.44 25.00 0.12
N VAL A 317 -6.51 23.81 -0.46
CA VAL A 317 -6.30 23.64 -1.90
C VAL A 317 -7.46 24.27 -2.66
N ALA A 318 -8.71 23.99 -2.28
CA ALA A 318 -9.90 24.54 -2.95
C ALA A 318 -9.93 26.07 -2.93
N ALA A 319 -9.52 26.72 -1.83
CA ALA A 319 -9.45 28.17 -1.73
C ALA A 319 -8.44 28.83 -2.71
N GLN A 320 -7.57 28.04 -3.35
CA GLN A 320 -6.60 28.52 -4.34
C GLN A 320 -7.00 28.19 -5.78
N LEU A 321 -8.17 27.58 -5.98
CA LEU A 321 -8.66 27.11 -7.27
C LEU A 321 -10.00 27.77 -7.62
N PRO A 322 -10.39 27.82 -8.90
CA PRO A 322 -11.72 28.28 -9.29
C PRO A 322 -12.84 27.45 -8.66
N ASP A 323 -14.00 28.07 -8.38
CA ASP A 323 -15.14 27.43 -7.72
C ASP A 323 -15.70 26.23 -8.51
N GLU A 324 -15.60 26.28 -9.85
CA GLU A 324 -16.03 25.22 -10.76
C GLU A 324 -15.10 23.99 -10.77
N THR A 325 -13.99 24.02 -10.04
CA THR A 325 -13.01 22.93 -10.00
C THR A 325 -13.66 21.64 -9.52
N ARG A 326 -13.58 20.59 -10.36
CA ARG A 326 -14.03 19.24 -9.99
C ARG A 326 -12.99 18.60 -9.10
N ARG A 327 -13.42 18.04 -7.97
CA ARG A 327 -12.54 17.42 -6.98
C ARG A 327 -12.76 15.91 -6.97
N PHE A 328 -11.69 15.14 -7.00
CA PHE A 328 -11.73 13.68 -6.98
C PHE A 328 -10.86 13.13 -5.86
N GLY A 329 -11.36 12.13 -5.13
CA GLY A 329 -10.62 11.48 -4.06
C GLY A 329 -10.07 10.12 -4.51
N ILE A 330 -8.79 9.86 -4.29
CA ILE A 330 -8.15 8.57 -4.57
C ILE A 330 -7.43 8.12 -3.29
N GLY A 331 -7.67 6.88 -2.86
CA GLY A 331 -7.07 6.37 -1.63
C GLY A 331 -6.86 4.87 -1.62
N HIS A 332 -5.79 4.43 -0.96
CA HIS A 332 -5.49 3.02 -0.73
C HIS A 332 -5.44 2.75 0.78
N SER A 333 -5.93 1.60 1.25
CA SER A 333 -5.87 1.21 2.67
C SER A 333 -6.45 2.29 3.60
N LEU A 334 -5.65 2.84 4.53
CA LEU A 334 -6.03 3.99 5.38
C LEU A 334 -6.41 5.24 4.56
N GLY A 335 -5.73 5.52 3.45
CA GLY A 335 -6.12 6.61 2.54
C GLY A 335 -7.50 6.39 1.93
N GLY A 336 -7.88 5.14 1.68
CA GLY A 336 -9.22 4.76 1.24
C GLY A 336 -10.28 4.96 2.35
N HIS A 337 -9.92 4.76 3.61
CA HIS A 337 -10.78 5.15 4.74
C HIS A 337 -11.00 6.67 4.75
N LEU A 338 -9.95 7.47 4.59
CA LEU A 338 -10.06 8.94 4.56
C LEU A 338 -10.99 9.42 3.45
N VAL A 339 -10.81 8.94 2.21
CA VAL A 339 -11.68 9.33 1.08
C VAL A 339 -13.14 9.01 1.36
N GLN A 340 -13.45 7.80 1.84
CA GLN A 340 -14.82 7.40 2.16
C GLN A 340 -15.42 8.23 3.30
N SER A 341 -14.67 8.47 4.37
CA SER A 341 -15.12 9.26 5.51
C SER A 341 -15.38 10.72 5.11
N LEU A 342 -14.45 11.34 4.36
CA LEU A 342 -14.60 12.72 3.87
C LEU A 342 -15.79 12.86 2.91
N GLN A 343 -16.01 11.87 2.05
CA GLN A 343 -17.18 11.88 1.17
C GLN A 343 -18.49 11.74 1.94
N LEU A 344 -18.54 10.84 2.94
CA LEU A 344 -19.73 10.63 3.74
C LEU A 344 -20.05 11.86 4.61
N ILE A 345 -19.03 12.49 5.20
CA ILE A 345 -19.20 13.58 6.17
C ILE A 345 -19.41 14.93 5.47
N TYR A 346 -18.60 15.24 4.46
CA TYR A 346 -18.48 16.58 3.90
C TYR A 346 -18.83 16.68 2.42
N HIS A 347 -19.11 15.57 1.73
CA HIS A 347 -19.31 15.53 0.28
C HIS A 347 -18.15 16.22 -0.48
N SER A 348 -16.92 15.98 -0.03
CA SER A 348 -15.73 16.71 -0.50
C SER A 348 -15.38 16.48 -1.97
N PHE A 349 -15.90 15.42 -2.60
CA PHE A 349 -15.54 15.02 -3.95
C PHE A 349 -16.75 14.89 -4.87
N THR A 350 -16.53 15.22 -6.15
CA THR A 350 -17.41 14.89 -7.27
C THR A 350 -17.56 13.37 -7.42
N ALA A 351 -16.45 12.64 -7.27
CA ALA A 351 -16.41 11.18 -7.21
C ALA A 351 -15.13 10.73 -6.49
N GLY A 352 -15.15 9.52 -5.93
CA GLY A 352 -13.99 8.94 -5.29
C GLY A 352 -13.74 7.49 -5.68
N TYR A 353 -12.46 7.13 -5.73
CA TYR A 353 -11.98 5.78 -5.98
C TYR A 353 -11.13 5.30 -4.80
N THR A 354 -11.38 4.09 -4.32
CA THR A 354 -10.52 3.49 -3.30
C THR A 354 -10.14 2.05 -3.62
N LEU A 355 -8.93 1.67 -3.21
CA LEU A 355 -8.37 0.33 -3.37
C LEU A 355 -8.05 -0.28 -2.01
N ASN A 356 -8.48 -1.53 -1.78
CA ASN A 356 -8.37 -2.22 -0.49
C ASN A 356 -8.64 -1.28 0.72
N PRO A 357 -9.72 -0.47 0.70
CA PRO A 357 -9.87 0.56 1.71
C PRO A 357 -10.13 -0.04 3.09
N ALA A 358 -9.52 0.54 4.13
CA ALA A 358 -9.98 0.31 5.49
C ALA A 358 -11.45 0.82 5.65
N PRO A 359 -12.28 0.17 6.50
CA PRO A 359 -13.68 0.55 6.65
C PRO A 359 -13.86 1.93 7.27
N VAL A 360 -15.01 2.55 6.99
CA VAL A 360 -15.52 3.70 7.76
C VAL A 360 -16.19 3.19 9.02
N GLN A 361 -15.91 3.85 10.14
CA GLN A 361 -16.45 3.49 11.45
C GLN A 361 -17.54 4.48 11.87
N LEU A 362 -18.80 4.03 11.90
CA LEU A 362 -19.97 4.90 12.09
C LEU A 362 -19.96 5.67 13.42
N ARG A 363 -19.35 5.13 14.48
CA ARG A 363 -19.20 5.87 15.75
C ARG A 363 -18.30 7.09 15.64
N GLN A 364 -17.27 7.01 14.81
CA GLN A 364 -16.39 8.14 14.52
C GLN A 364 -17.15 9.19 13.70
N VAL A 365 -17.88 8.74 12.68
CA VAL A 365 -18.74 9.62 11.85
C VAL A 365 -19.76 10.35 12.71
N GLN A 366 -20.44 9.67 13.64
CA GLN A 366 -21.40 10.30 14.53
C GLN A 366 -20.75 11.34 15.47
N GLN A 367 -19.52 11.11 15.92
CA GLN A 367 -18.78 12.10 16.74
C GLN A 367 -18.42 13.35 15.94
N ILE A 368 -17.99 13.19 14.68
CA ILE A 368 -17.56 14.29 13.82
C ILE A 368 -18.76 15.06 13.24
N ALA A 369 -19.78 14.34 12.80
CA ALA A 369 -20.98 14.89 12.17
C ALA A 369 -22.26 14.21 12.69
N PRO A 370 -22.68 14.55 13.92
CA PRO A 370 -23.87 13.96 14.55
C PRO A 370 -25.15 14.20 13.74
N ASP A 371 -25.23 15.32 13.04
CA ASP A 371 -26.39 15.70 12.22
C ASP A 371 -26.37 15.09 10.80
N ARG A 372 -25.36 14.26 10.47
CA ARG A 372 -25.28 13.61 9.15
C ARG A 372 -26.48 12.70 8.87
N PHE A 373 -27.01 12.10 9.91
CA PHE A 373 -28.22 11.28 9.89
C PHE A 373 -29.12 11.70 11.04
N THR A 374 -30.43 11.48 10.88
CA THR A 374 -31.38 11.67 11.98
C THR A 374 -31.10 10.69 13.12
N PRO A 375 -31.51 10.98 14.37
CA PRO A 375 -31.33 10.04 15.49
C PRO A 375 -31.92 8.65 15.21
N ALA A 376 -33.07 8.58 14.54
CA ALA A 376 -33.70 7.32 14.16
C ALA A 376 -32.88 6.54 13.12
N GLU A 377 -32.27 7.23 12.15
CA GLU A 377 -31.36 6.60 11.19
C GLU A 377 -30.09 6.11 11.85
N TRP A 378 -29.52 6.87 12.81
CA TRP A 378 -28.37 6.41 13.59
C TRP A 378 -28.68 5.11 14.35
N ASP A 379 -29.82 5.04 15.03
CA ASP A 379 -30.24 3.84 15.75
C ASP A 379 -30.40 2.64 14.80
N GLN A 380 -31.02 2.86 13.63
CA GLN A 380 -31.18 1.84 12.60
C GLN A 380 -29.82 1.39 12.04
N LEU A 381 -28.92 2.32 11.75
CA LEU A 381 -27.58 2.03 11.22
C LEU A 381 -26.75 1.23 12.23
N PHE A 382 -26.75 1.60 13.51
CA PHE A 382 -26.04 0.84 14.53
C PHE A 382 -26.65 -0.55 14.75
N ALA A 383 -27.97 -0.68 14.68
CA ALA A 383 -28.61 -1.99 14.76
C ALA A 383 -28.20 -2.90 13.58
N ALA A 384 -28.31 -2.39 12.34
CA ALA A 384 -27.97 -3.10 11.11
C ALA A 384 -26.49 -3.51 11.06
N THR A 385 -25.59 -2.66 11.53
CA THR A 385 -24.13 -2.88 11.46
C THR A 385 -23.55 -3.45 12.74
N SER A 386 -24.38 -3.94 13.66
CA SER A 386 -23.96 -4.45 14.97
C SER A 386 -23.03 -5.67 14.92
N ARG A 387 -22.86 -6.30 13.74
CA ARG A 387 -21.95 -7.42 13.44
C ARG A 387 -21.06 -7.16 12.20
N GLY A 388 -20.86 -5.91 11.81
CA GLY A 388 -20.18 -5.53 10.55
C GLY A 388 -21.14 -5.36 9.38
N ILE A 389 -20.63 -5.34 8.13
CA ILE A 389 -21.44 -5.17 6.91
C ILE A 389 -22.59 -6.20 6.94
N ALA A 390 -23.82 -5.67 6.87
CA ALA A 390 -25.05 -6.32 7.29
C ALA A 390 -25.58 -7.39 6.32
N ASN A 391 -26.60 -8.11 6.81
CA ASN A 391 -27.35 -9.15 6.11
C ASN A 391 -28.27 -8.53 5.03
N ALA A 392 -28.78 -9.36 4.11
CA ALA A 392 -29.68 -8.93 3.02
C ALA A 392 -30.92 -8.13 3.49
N THR A 393 -31.36 -8.30 4.74
CA THR A 393 -32.53 -7.60 5.29
C THR A 393 -32.30 -6.10 5.52
N ASP A 394 -31.05 -5.66 5.69
CA ASP A 394 -30.71 -4.26 5.96
C ASP A 394 -30.29 -3.49 4.69
N GLU A 395 -30.26 -4.18 3.55
CA GLU A 395 -29.85 -3.64 2.26
C GLU A 395 -30.61 -2.36 1.85
N PRO A 396 -31.93 -2.23 2.04
CA PRO A 396 -32.63 -0.98 1.70
C PRO A 396 -32.23 0.23 2.55
N LEU A 397 -31.86 0.02 3.82
CA LEU A 397 -31.35 1.10 4.69
C LEU A 397 -29.95 1.52 4.22
N LEU A 398 -29.07 0.55 3.98
CA LEU A 398 -27.71 0.82 3.55
C LEU A 398 -27.68 1.49 2.18
N ALA A 399 -28.53 1.05 1.24
CA ALA A 399 -28.67 1.61 -0.10
C ALA A 399 -29.05 3.10 -0.11
N ARG A 400 -29.93 3.54 0.80
CA ARG A 400 -30.36 4.95 0.87
C ARG A 400 -29.46 5.86 1.72
N THR A 401 -28.51 5.29 2.47
CA THR A 401 -27.67 6.05 3.42
C THR A 401 -26.21 6.01 3.03
N LEU A 402 -25.60 4.83 3.11
CA LEU A 402 -24.16 4.62 2.98
C LEU A 402 -23.75 4.24 1.56
N GLN A 403 -24.67 3.70 0.77
CA GLN A 403 -24.44 3.22 -0.59
C GLN A 403 -25.26 4.01 -1.62
N ASP A 404 -25.72 5.20 -1.24
CA ASP A 404 -26.45 6.11 -2.13
C ASP A 404 -25.59 6.44 -3.36
N PRO A 405 -26.07 6.22 -4.59
CA PRO A 405 -25.36 6.62 -5.81
C PRO A 405 -24.92 8.09 -5.83
N ALA A 406 -25.61 8.98 -5.13
CA ALA A 406 -25.24 10.39 -4.99
C ALA A 406 -23.90 10.61 -4.25
N LEU A 407 -23.41 9.60 -3.51
CA LEU A 407 -22.09 9.64 -2.89
C LEU A 407 -20.97 9.45 -3.92
N ALA A 408 -21.26 8.90 -5.10
CA ALA A 408 -20.31 8.73 -6.22
C ALA A 408 -18.98 8.05 -5.82
N MET A 409 -19.04 7.03 -4.96
CA MET A 409 -17.88 6.30 -4.46
C MET A 409 -17.77 4.91 -5.09
N THR A 410 -16.59 4.62 -5.64
CA THR A 410 -16.20 3.29 -6.12
C THR A 410 -15.10 2.73 -5.25
N ASN A 411 -15.31 1.56 -4.67
CA ASN A 411 -14.33 0.84 -3.87
C ASN A 411 -14.00 -0.48 -4.56
N GLU A 412 -12.73 -0.79 -4.69
CA GLU A 412 -12.24 -2.07 -5.21
C GLU A 412 -11.39 -2.75 -4.13
N GLY A 413 -11.46 -4.08 -4.05
CA GLY A 413 -10.59 -4.80 -3.12
C GLY A 413 -10.50 -6.29 -3.39
N PHE A 414 -9.46 -6.91 -2.86
CA PHE A 414 -9.28 -8.35 -2.91
C PHE A 414 -10.10 -9.03 -1.82
N ALA A 415 -10.89 -10.04 -2.17
CA ALA A 415 -11.88 -10.63 -1.26
C ALA A 415 -11.27 -11.34 -0.04
N GLN A 416 -10.00 -11.77 -0.12
CA GLN A 416 -9.26 -12.39 0.98
C GLN A 416 -8.21 -11.45 1.58
N ASP A 417 -8.26 -10.15 1.27
CA ASP A 417 -7.43 -9.14 1.92
C ASP A 417 -7.69 -9.11 3.44
N PHE A 418 -6.63 -8.92 4.25
CA PHE A 418 -6.79 -8.98 5.69
C PHE A 418 -7.68 -7.84 6.25
N THR A 419 -7.81 -6.70 5.55
CA THR A 419 -8.70 -5.62 6.00
C THR A 419 -10.18 -6.00 5.93
N ARG A 420 -10.53 -7.06 5.20
CA ARG A 420 -11.88 -7.65 5.21
C ARG A 420 -12.28 -8.15 6.60
N LEU A 421 -11.30 -8.47 7.46
CA LEU A 421 -11.54 -8.72 8.88
C LEU A 421 -12.19 -7.51 9.56
N PHE A 422 -11.73 -6.30 9.27
CA PHE A 422 -12.22 -5.08 9.92
C PHE A 422 -13.66 -4.76 9.51
N TYR A 423 -14.06 -5.09 8.29
CA TYR A 423 -15.46 -4.96 7.83
C TYR A 423 -16.44 -5.90 8.53
N ARG A 424 -15.95 -6.92 9.25
CA ARG A 424 -16.75 -7.80 10.11
C ARG A 424 -16.83 -7.31 11.56
N LEU A 425 -16.14 -6.21 11.88
CA LEU A 425 -16.25 -5.57 13.19
C LEU A 425 -17.47 -4.68 13.24
N ARG A 426 -18.01 -4.50 14.45
CA ARG A 426 -19.23 -3.73 14.69
C ARG A 426 -19.08 -2.31 14.14
N PHE A 427 -20.13 -1.83 13.48
CA PHE A 427 -20.27 -0.46 13.00
C PHE A 427 -19.28 -0.05 11.90
N ASN A 428 -18.51 -1.00 11.37
CA ASN A 428 -17.65 -0.79 10.21
C ASN A 428 -18.42 -1.03 8.90
N VAL A 429 -18.29 -0.09 7.98
CA VAL A 429 -19.03 -0.05 6.71
C VAL A 429 -18.11 0.39 5.56
N TYR A 430 -18.56 0.18 4.33
CA TYR A 430 -18.03 0.89 3.16
C TYR A 430 -19.03 1.96 2.71
N VAL A 431 -18.53 2.97 2.01
CA VAL A 431 -19.33 4.08 1.47
C VAL A 431 -19.36 3.99 -0.05
N GLY A 432 -20.55 3.92 -0.65
CA GLY A 432 -20.78 3.72 -2.08
C GLY A 432 -20.78 2.25 -2.51
N THR A 433 -20.27 1.98 -3.72
CA THR A 433 -20.27 0.62 -4.30
C THR A 433 -18.95 -0.09 -4.00
N TYR A 434 -19.00 -1.38 -3.67
CA TYR A 434 -17.80 -2.18 -3.40
C TYR A 434 -17.69 -3.37 -4.36
N TYR A 435 -16.59 -3.45 -5.09
CA TYR A 435 -16.25 -4.53 -6.02
C TYR A 435 -15.14 -5.41 -5.42
N ALA A 436 -15.51 -6.61 -4.99
CA ALA A 436 -14.58 -7.57 -4.42
C ALA A 436 -14.10 -8.58 -5.48
N VAL A 437 -12.83 -8.53 -5.86
CA VAL A 437 -12.22 -9.52 -6.76
C VAL A 437 -11.94 -10.81 -6.00
N ARG A 438 -12.32 -11.94 -6.59
CA ARG A 438 -12.02 -13.28 -6.10
C ARG A 438 -11.04 -13.96 -7.04
N ARG A 439 -10.09 -14.71 -6.46
CA ARG A 439 -9.19 -15.60 -7.19
C ARG A 439 -9.27 -17.00 -6.59
N PRO A 440 -10.36 -17.74 -6.84
CA PRO A 440 -10.60 -19.06 -6.22
C PRO A 440 -9.52 -20.10 -6.58
N GLN A 441 -8.76 -19.87 -7.66
CA GLN A 441 -7.61 -20.70 -8.01
C GLN A 441 -6.48 -20.60 -6.99
N TYR A 442 -6.43 -19.55 -6.17
CA TYR A 442 -5.46 -19.40 -5.11
C TYR A 442 -6.09 -19.78 -3.76
N GLN A 443 -5.45 -20.70 -3.04
CA GLN A 443 -5.89 -21.11 -1.70
C GLN A 443 -5.08 -20.32 -0.67
N TYR A 444 -5.58 -19.14 -0.30
CA TYR A 444 -5.01 -18.36 0.78
C TYR A 444 -5.74 -18.64 2.09
N PRO A 445 -5.03 -18.92 3.20
CA PRO A 445 -5.64 -19.18 4.49
C PRO A 445 -6.07 -17.89 5.21
N PHE A 446 -6.34 -16.79 4.52
CA PHE A 446 -6.83 -15.58 5.20
C PHE A 446 -8.32 -15.73 5.51
N ILE A 447 -8.60 -16.18 6.74
CA ILE A 447 -9.96 -16.32 7.23
C ILE A 447 -10.44 -14.94 7.69
N THR A 448 -11.40 -14.38 6.97
CA THR A 448 -12.01 -13.09 7.28
C THR A 448 -13.17 -13.20 8.29
N HIS A 449 -13.70 -14.41 8.49
CA HIS A 449 -14.82 -14.73 9.39
C HIS A 449 -14.32 -15.06 10.80
N ILE A 450 -13.90 -14.02 11.53
CA ILE A 450 -13.38 -14.18 12.89
C ILE A 450 -14.46 -14.62 13.90
N ASP A 451 -15.74 -14.39 13.59
CA ASP A 451 -16.90 -14.78 14.39
C ASP A 451 -17.13 -16.30 14.44
N ASP A 452 -16.54 -17.06 13.50
CA ASP A 452 -16.48 -18.53 13.56
C ASP A 452 -15.60 -19.02 14.73
N TYR A 453 -14.75 -18.16 15.28
CA TYR A 453 -13.77 -18.49 16.32
C TYR A 453 -14.00 -17.70 17.62
N LEU A 454 -14.30 -16.41 17.53
CA LEU A 454 -14.41 -15.51 18.68
C LEU A 454 -15.83 -14.97 18.83
N SER A 455 -16.33 -14.92 20.07
CA SER A 455 -17.58 -14.23 20.38
C SER A 455 -17.46 -12.71 20.22
N PRO A 456 -18.56 -11.96 20.03
CA PRO A 456 -18.52 -10.51 19.97
C PRO A 456 -17.84 -9.83 21.17
N ALA A 457 -17.96 -10.40 22.36
CA ALA A 457 -17.29 -9.90 23.56
C ALA A 457 -15.77 -10.12 23.53
N GLU A 458 -15.32 -11.25 22.97
CA GLU A 458 -13.89 -11.58 22.77
C GLU A 458 -13.26 -10.69 21.69
N ILE A 459 -14.00 -10.39 20.62
CA ILE A 459 -13.57 -9.46 19.56
C ILE A 459 -13.44 -8.04 20.12
N GLN A 460 -14.44 -7.55 20.86
CA GLN A 460 -14.37 -6.23 21.50
C GLN A 460 -13.20 -6.15 22.49
N PHE A 461 -12.96 -7.24 23.23
CA PHE A 461 -11.82 -7.33 24.14
C PHE A 461 -10.49 -7.18 23.40
N ALA A 462 -10.31 -7.88 22.27
CA ALA A 462 -9.11 -7.77 21.44
C ALA A 462 -8.91 -6.33 20.91
N ALA A 463 -9.99 -5.72 20.40
CA ALA A 463 -9.95 -4.33 19.92
C ALA A 463 -9.57 -3.34 21.03
N ASN A 464 -10.21 -3.42 22.20
CA ASN A 464 -9.93 -2.54 23.33
C ASN A 464 -8.50 -2.72 23.86
N THR A 465 -7.98 -3.94 23.79
CA THR A 465 -6.63 -4.28 24.22
C THR A 465 -5.61 -3.59 23.29
N LEU A 466 -5.80 -3.68 21.97
CA LEU A 466 -5.02 -2.90 20.99
C LEU A 466 -5.18 -1.38 21.19
N GLY A 467 -6.39 -0.90 21.47
CA GLY A 467 -6.63 0.52 21.78
C GLY A 467 -5.86 1.00 23.01
N ASN A 468 -5.85 0.21 24.07
CA ASN A 468 -5.13 0.49 25.29
C ASN A 468 -3.61 0.49 25.07
N PHE A 469 -3.09 -0.37 24.17
CA PHE A 469 -1.70 -0.31 23.74
C PHE A 469 -1.38 1.08 23.19
N PHE A 470 -2.09 1.50 22.13
CA PHE A 470 -1.80 2.78 21.48
C PHE A 470 -2.05 3.99 22.38
N LYS A 471 -2.99 3.92 23.32
CA LYS A 471 -3.19 4.97 24.35
C LYS A 471 -2.02 5.04 25.33
N LYS A 472 -1.51 3.89 25.78
CA LYS A 472 -0.34 3.82 26.68
C LYS A 472 0.96 4.22 25.97
N THR A 473 1.02 4.06 24.65
CA THR A 473 2.20 4.38 23.85
C THR A 473 2.11 5.71 23.10
N ALA A 474 1.08 6.51 23.37
CA ALA A 474 0.80 7.78 22.69
C ALA A 474 1.64 8.96 23.18
N SER A 475 2.25 8.88 24.38
CA SER A 475 3.03 9.96 24.99
C SER A 475 4.48 9.93 24.52
N ASP A 476 4.80 10.80 23.56
CA ASP A 476 6.20 11.20 23.27
C ASP A 476 6.88 11.91 24.47
N GLN A 477 6.12 12.16 25.55
CA GLN A 477 6.58 12.85 26.77
C GLN A 477 7.20 11.92 27.83
N ASP A 478 7.01 10.60 27.72
CA ASP A 478 7.65 9.67 28.66
C ASP A 478 9.05 9.32 28.16
N ASN A 479 10.07 9.50 29.01
CA ASN A 479 11.47 9.09 28.76
C ASN A 479 11.65 7.56 28.57
N GLN A 480 10.60 6.79 28.29
CA GLN A 480 10.62 5.35 28.07
C GLN A 480 10.53 5.02 26.58
N SER A 481 11.40 4.13 26.09
CA SER A 481 11.41 3.75 24.67
C SER A 481 10.12 3.05 24.23
N LEU A 482 9.63 3.31 23.01
CA LEU A 482 8.50 2.58 22.42
C LEU A 482 8.73 1.06 22.47
N SER A 483 9.97 0.58 22.26
CA SER A 483 10.33 -0.84 22.41
C SER A 483 10.14 -1.36 23.84
N TRP A 484 10.41 -0.54 24.86
CA TRP A 484 10.19 -0.88 26.27
C TRP A 484 8.70 -0.85 26.62
N GLN A 485 7.96 0.12 26.09
CA GLN A 485 6.52 0.19 26.21
C GLN A 485 5.83 -1.01 25.52
N ILE A 486 6.30 -1.43 24.34
CA ILE A 486 5.90 -2.67 23.66
C ILE A 486 6.19 -3.88 24.54
N VAL A 487 7.40 -4.01 25.08
CA VAL A 487 7.76 -5.15 25.95
C VAL A 487 6.91 -5.18 27.20
N ASN A 488 6.69 -4.05 27.87
CA ASN A 488 5.86 -3.97 29.06
C ASN A 488 4.41 -4.29 28.74
N TYR A 489 3.88 -3.73 27.67
CA TYR A 489 2.56 -4.07 27.21
C TYR A 489 2.47 -5.58 26.92
N MET A 490 3.44 -6.18 26.24
CA MET A 490 3.48 -7.64 26.00
C MET A 490 3.60 -8.45 27.29
N ARG A 491 4.22 -7.89 28.33
CA ARG A 491 4.26 -8.49 29.67
C ARG A 491 2.90 -8.41 30.38
N GLU A 492 2.21 -7.28 30.25
CA GLU A 492 0.89 -7.03 30.79
C GLU A 492 -0.24 -7.63 29.94
N TRP A 493 0.02 -8.02 28.68
CA TRP A 493 -1.03 -8.45 27.74
C TRP A 493 -1.76 -9.71 28.22
N SER A 494 -1.08 -10.58 28.96
CA SER A 494 -1.71 -11.73 29.63
C SER A 494 -2.43 -11.37 30.94
N GLU A 495 -2.12 -10.21 31.52
CA GLU A 495 -2.74 -9.65 32.74
C GLU A 495 -4.05 -8.92 32.42
N THR A 496 -4.79 -9.46 31.46
CA THR A 496 -6.26 -9.46 31.28
C THR A 496 -7.12 -9.24 32.55
N THR A 497 -7.17 -8.04 33.10
CA THR A 497 -7.98 -7.70 34.29
C THR A 497 -9.48 -7.58 34.00
N HIS A 498 -9.90 -7.50 32.73
CA HIS A 498 -11.28 -7.21 32.33
C HIS A 498 -12.15 -8.43 31.96
N LEU A 499 -11.58 -9.64 31.92
CA LEU A 499 -12.33 -10.88 31.68
C LEU A 499 -12.21 -11.84 32.88
N PRO A 500 -13.31 -12.46 33.35
CA PRO A 500 -13.26 -13.53 34.34
C PRO A 500 -12.30 -14.66 33.92
N ALA A 501 -11.61 -15.29 34.89
CA ALA A 501 -10.60 -16.33 34.64
C ALA A 501 -11.03 -17.44 33.66
N SER A 502 -12.27 -17.91 33.76
CA SER A 502 -12.84 -18.93 32.88
C SER A 502 -12.95 -18.47 31.41
N LYS A 503 -13.29 -17.19 31.18
CA LYS A 503 -13.40 -16.60 29.83
C LYS A 503 -12.02 -16.37 29.19
N ARG A 504 -10.99 -16.11 30.00
CA ARG A 504 -9.61 -15.88 29.51
C ARG A 504 -8.99 -17.12 28.87
N LEU A 505 -9.18 -18.29 29.48
CA LEU A 505 -8.67 -19.55 28.95
C LEU A 505 -9.35 -19.92 27.63
N LYS A 506 -10.68 -19.74 27.57
CA LYS A 506 -11.45 -19.93 26.34
C LYS A 506 -10.94 -18.99 25.23
N TYR A 507 -10.87 -17.69 25.49
CA TYR A 507 -10.37 -16.70 24.53
C TYR A 507 -8.99 -17.08 23.99
N ARG A 508 -8.03 -17.39 24.87
CA ARG A 508 -6.67 -17.75 24.46
C ARG A 508 -6.67 -18.97 23.54
N ARG A 509 -7.44 -20.01 23.88
CA ARG A 509 -7.55 -21.22 23.05
C ARG A 509 -8.17 -20.91 21.69
N ASP A 510 -9.29 -20.21 21.67
CA ASP A 510 -10.05 -19.96 20.44
C ASP A 510 -9.29 -18.97 19.52
N TYR A 511 -8.60 -17.99 20.08
CA TYR A 511 -7.71 -17.09 19.34
C TYR A 511 -6.52 -17.83 18.73
N ILE A 512 -5.88 -18.75 19.47
CA ILE A 512 -4.80 -19.59 18.91
C ILE A 512 -5.33 -20.46 17.76
N ARG A 513 -6.52 -21.07 17.91
CA ARG A 513 -7.15 -21.86 16.84
C ARG A 513 -7.44 -21.03 15.60
N TYR A 514 -7.88 -19.78 15.78
CA TYR A 514 -8.06 -18.84 14.66
C TYR A 514 -6.73 -18.59 13.95
N LEU A 515 -5.68 -18.21 14.70
CA LEU A 515 -4.36 -17.94 14.13
C LEU A 515 -3.71 -19.15 13.45
N GLU A 516 -3.95 -20.35 13.96
CA GLU A 516 -3.53 -21.60 13.32
C GLU A 516 -4.30 -21.85 12.02
N ALA A 517 -5.62 -21.68 12.05
CA ALA A 517 -6.46 -21.86 10.88
C ALA A 517 -6.18 -20.81 9.79
N THR A 518 -5.72 -19.61 10.18
CA THR A 518 -5.34 -18.57 9.23
C THR A 518 -3.94 -18.75 8.62
N GLY A 519 -3.19 -19.76 9.08
CA GLY A 519 -1.79 -19.96 8.71
C GLY A 519 -0.84 -18.89 9.29
N TRP A 520 -1.28 -18.01 10.18
CA TRP A 520 -0.41 -17.03 10.86
C TRP A 520 0.45 -17.70 11.94
N LEU A 521 -0.07 -18.77 12.55
CA LEU A 521 0.66 -19.66 13.44
C LEU A 521 0.75 -21.06 12.85
N SER A 522 1.94 -21.63 12.92
CA SER A 522 2.16 -23.05 12.68
C SER A 522 1.79 -23.89 13.91
N THR A 523 1.42 -25.15 13.69
CA THR A 523 1.11 -26.12 14.76
C THR A 523 2.34 -26.47 15.59
N GLU A 524 3.52 -26.54 14.95
CA GLU A 524 4.81 -26.79 15.59
C GLU A 524 5.72 -25.56 15.49
N PRO A 525 6.66 -25.35 16.44
CA PRO A 525 7.63 -24.26 16.34
C PRO A 525 8.37 -24.32 15.01
N GLN A 526 8.37 -23.21 14.28
CA GLN A 526 9.28 -23.05 13.15
C GLN A 526 10.70 -22.95 13.72
N MET A 527 11.65 -23.72 13.20
CA MET A 527 13.06 -23.36 13.39
C MET A 527 13.23 -21.97 12.79
N SER A 528 13.45 -20.94 13.62
CA SER A 528 13.26 -19.56 13.16
C SER A 528 14.22 -19.24 12.01
N ARG A 529 13.70 -18.98 10.81
CA ARG A 529 14.49 -18.44 9.68
C ARG A 529 15.07 -17.06 9.98
N ARG A 530 14.43 -16.29 10.87
CA ARG A 530 14.91 -15.01 11.42
C ARG A 530 15.10 -15.16 12.93
N ALA A 531 16.33 -14.99 13.43
CA ALA A 531 16.58 -15.00 14.86
C ALA A 531 15.82 -13.84 15.52
N LEU A 532 14.99 -14.15 16.53
CA LEU A 532 14.36 -13.11 17.35
C LEU A 532 15.46 -12.30 18.05
N PRO A 533 15.36 -10.96 18.10
CA PRO A 533 16.38 -10.13 18.75
C PRO A 533 16.64 -10.54 20.20
N SER A 534 17.90 -10.59 20.61
CA SER A 534 18.31 -11.00 21.97
C SER A 534 17.68 -10.14 23.07
N TRP A 535 17.45 -8.85 22.79
CA TRP A 535 16.80 -7.92 23.72
C TRP A 535 15.32 -8.24 23.94
N LEU A 536 14.64 -8.84 22.96
CA LEU A 536 13.25 -9.27 23.08
C LEU A 536 13.19 -10.63 23.78
N THR A 537 14.07 -11.56 23.39
CA THR A 537 14.04 -12.93 23.90
C THR A 537 14.42 -13.03 25.38
N SER A 538 15.37 -12.21 25.83
CA SER A 538 15.80 -12.15 27.24
C SER A 538 14.74 -11.61 28.21
N ARG A 539 13.64 -11.03 27.71
CA ARG A 539 12.61 -10.35 28.51
C ARG A 539 11.26 -11.05 28.52
N LEU A 540 11.10 -12.15 27.77
CA LEU A 540 9.86 -12.90 27.63
C LEU A 540 9.98 -14.25 28.34
N SER A 541 8.85 -14.76 28.87
CA SER A 541 8.79 -16.11 29.42
C SER A 541 8.93 -17.17 28.32
N ASP A 542 9.40 -18.37 28.67
CA ASP A 542 9.53 -19.50 27.74
C ASP A 542 8.24 -19.79 26.98
N SER A 543 7.10 -19.71 27.67
CA SER A 543 5.77 -19.91 27.07
C SER A 543 5.42 -18.88 26.01
N ARG A 544 5.86 -17.62 26.16
CA ARG A 544 5.68 -16.57 25.16
C ARG A 544 6.66 -16.77 24.01
N LEU A 545 7.91 -17.11 24.29
CA LEU A 545 8.91 -17.43 23.27
C LEU A 545 8.46 -18.59 22.38
N GLN A 546 7.86 -19.63 22.95
CA GLN A 546 7.29 -20.74 22.18
C GLN A 546 6.18 -20.27 21.23
N MET A 547 5.31 -19.36 21.64
CA MET A 547 4.29 -18.78 20.75
C MET A 547 4.92 -17.97 19.62
N PHE A 548 5.92 -17.13 19.91
CA PHE A 548 6.64 -16.37 18.88
C PHE A 548 7.35 -17.27 17.85
N ARG A 549 7.95 -18.38 18.31
CA ARG A 549 8.60 -19.36 17.42
C ARG A 549 7.62 -20.05 16.46
N ARG A 550 6.32 -19.97 16.70
CA ARG A 550 5.29 -20.55 15.83
C ARG A 550 4.79 -19.58 14.77
N ILE A 551 5.17 -18.30 14.83
CA ILE A 551 4.76 -17.29 13.85
C ILE A 551 5.30 -17.61 12.45
N ARG A 552 4.41 -17.61 11.47
CA ARG A 552 4.71 -17.74 10.04
C ARG A 552 4.94 -16.36 9.43
N PHE A 553 6.15 -15.82 9.61
CA PHE A 553 6.51 -14.50 9.09
C PHE A 553 6.37 -14.38 7.57
N ASP A 554 6.59 -15.48 6.84
CA ASP A 554 6.37 -15.59 5.41
C ASP A 554 4.90 -15.38 5.02
N MET A 555 3.97 -15.96 5.78
CA MET A 555 2.53 -15.78 5.56
C MET A 555 2.05 -14.37 5.95
N LEU A 556 2.65 -13.77 6.99
CA LEU A 556 2.38 -12.37 7.36
C LEU A 556 2.90 -11.40 6.30
N GLU A 557 4.12 -11.62 5.80
CA GLU A 557 4.73 -10.83 4.72
C GLU A 557 3.87 -10.92 3.45
N LEU A 558 3.37 -12.12 3.12
CA LEU A 558 2.44 -12.33 2.02
C LEU A 558 1.11 -11.57 2.19
N ALA A 559 0.53 -11.60 3.40
CA ALA A 559 -0.72 -10.90 3.70
C ALA A 559 -0.58 -9.39 3.47
N VAL A 560 0.55 -8.82 3.92
CA VAL A 560 0.88 -7.41 3.68
C VAL A 560 1.12 -7.16 2.19
N PHE A 561 1.88 -8.03 1.52
CA PHE A 561 2.20 -7.86 0.09
C PHE A 561 0.93 -7.81 -0.78
N PHE A 562 -0.04 -8.70 -0.56
CA PHE A 562 -1.31 -8.66 -1.30
C PHE A 562 -2.23 -7.50 -0.92
N HIS A 563 -1.99 -6.89 0.22
CA HIS A 563 -2.71 -5.70 0.64
C HIS A 563 -2.19 -4.44 -0.07
N ILE A 564 -0.87 -4.24 -0.03
CA ILE A 564 -0.21 -3.03 -0.56
C ILE A 564 -0.25 -2.94 -2.08
N ILE A 565 -0.08 -1.71 -2.60
CA ILE A 565 -0.18 -1.41 -4.04
C ILE A 565 0.69 -2.34 -4.92
N ASP A 566 1.86 -2.75 -4.42
CA ASP A 566 2.79 -3.63 -5.13
C ASP A 566 2.22 -5.01 -5.43
N GLY A 567 1.40 -5.59 -4.55
CA GLY A 567 0.76 -6.87 -4.81
C GLY A 567 -0.69 -6.74 -5.29
N ILE A 568 -1.47 -5.84 -4.70
CA ILE A 568 -2.92 -5.75 -4.98
C ILE A 568 -3.22 -5.47 -6.45
N LYS A 569 -2.39 -4.66 -7.12
CA LYS A 569 -2.61 -4.26 -8.52
C LYS A 569 -2.76 -5.46 -9.46
N PHE A 570 -2.05 -6.56 -9.20
CA PHE A 570 -2.09 -7.75 -10.05
C PHE A 570 -3.35 -8.59 -9.90
N PHE A 571 -4.21 -8.31 -8.91
CA PHE A 571 -5.56 -8.87 -8.88
C PHE A 571 -6.53 -8.16 -9.85
N PHE A 572 -6.17 -6.99 -10.37
CA PHE A 572 -7.06 -6.16 -11.21
C PHE A 572 -6.49 -5.87 -12.60
N LEU A 573 -5.16 -5.80 -12.74
CA LEU A 573 -4.46 -5.51 -13.99
C LEU A 573 -4.17 -6.78 -14.82
N ASP A 574 -4.89 -7.88 -14.63
CA ASP A 574 -4.69 -9.06 -15.48
C ASP A 574 -5.01 -8.71 -16.95
N GLU A 575 -3.97 -8.78 -17.79
CA GLU A 575 -3.94 -8.64 -19.25
C GLU A 575 -4.74 -9.75 -19.97
#